data_AF-A0A964MP28-F1
#
_entry.id   AF-A0A964MP28-F1
#
_cell.length_a   1.000
_cell.length_b   1.000
_cell.length_c   1.000
_cell.angle_alpha   90.00
_cell.angle_beta   90.00
_cell.angle_gamma   90.00
#
_symmetry.space_group_name_H-M   'P 1'
#
loop_
_entity.id
_entity.type
_entity.pdbx_description
1 polymer ?
#
loop_
_entity_poly.entity_id
_entity_poly.type
_entity_poly.pdbx_seq_one_letter_code
_entity_poly.pdbx_strand_id
1 'polypeptide(L)'
;MNRFRQAVLAGHQPKAAALESVGTAGRAVLFAGATVIIALLGPFVLRINFFNGLTVAAALTVLMVMLSALWMLPALLSLLGNKALGIRLPWGKKPGRTHPEGKRWAHYGHNLQRRPWLTTIGAIAIIVVLAIPVLSLRQGFADDSGKPEGSSSRIAYDLMSSGFGPGVNGPFFAAVKLPSANDAAVLSTIVAGLGAAEGVATTLPTPEMIPLIAMNPDAFGPDGTVATIMITPTSAPQDEETTALLDRLRSEVNPGLEASTGAEIYIGGAQAITSDFTTVLTDALPIFLLVVVGLGFLALVLLFRSLLVPLTAALTSLMSFAAAMGITVAVFQWGWLSGPLGISGTGPIMPFL
;
A
#
# COMPACT_ATOMS: atom_id res chain seq x y z
N MET A 1 -12.08 5.49 -30.47
CA MET A 1 -13.11 4.62 -31.11
C MET A 1 -14.52 5.23 -31.09
N ASN A 2 -15.15 5.48 -29.94
CA ASN A 2 -16.55 5.97 -29.89
C ASN A 2 -16.77 7.29 -30.65
N ARG A 3 -15.87 8.27 -30.51
CA ARG A 3 -15.95 9.55 -31.25
C ARG A 3 -15.76 9.37 -32.75
N PHE A 4 -14.79 8.55 -33.17
CA PHE A 4 -14.61 8.17 -34.58
C PHE A 4 -15.88 7.52 -35.16
N ARG A 5 -16.47 6.56 -34.44
CA ARG A 5 -17.74 5.92 -34.85
C ARG A 5 -18.88 6.94 -34.97
N GLN A 6 -19.00 7.89 -34.04
CA GLN A 6 -20.01 8.95 -34.12
C GLN A 6 -19.83 9.83 -35.36
N ALA A 7 -18.61 10.26 -35.66
CA ALA A 7 -18.31 11.09 -36.83
C ALA A 7 -18.55 10.33 -38.15
N VAL A 8 -18.17 9.05 -38.23
CA VAL A 8 -18.47 8.20 -39.40
C VAL A 8 -19.99 7.98 -39.56
N LEU A 9 -20.73 7.77 -38.46
CA LEU A 9 -22.19 7.65 -38.49
C LEU A 9 -22.89 8.98 -38.84
N ALA A 10 -22.25 10.11 -38.56
CA ALA A 10 -22.71 11.44 -38.96
C ALA A 10 -22.40 11.76 -40.44
N GLY A 11 -21.72 10.86 -41.17
CA GLY A 11 -21.43 10.98 -42.60
C GLY A 11 -20.06 11.57 -42.94
N HIS A 12 -19.19 11.80 -41.95
CA HIS A 12 -17.85 12.32 -42.20
C HIS A 12 -16.97 11.25 -42.86
N GLN A 13 -16.09 11.67 -43.78
CA GLN A 13 -15.11 10.75 -44.38
C GLN A 13 -14.17 10.17 -43.30
N PRO A 14 -13.74 8.90 -43.39
CA PRO A 14 -12.95 8.26 -42.33
C PRO A 14 -11.68 9.01 -41.92
N LYS A 15 -10.97 9.61 -42.87
CA LYS A 15 -9.77 10.42 -42.59
C LYS A 15 -10.11 11.69 -41.78
N ALA A 16 -11.20 12.37 -42.14
CA ALA A 16 -11.68 13.55 -41.41
C ALA A 16 -12.23 13.17 -40.02
N ALA A 17 -12.95 12.05 -39.91
CA ALA A 17 -13.45 11.50 -38.66
C ALA A 17 -12.31 11.11 -37.69
N ALA A 18 -11.20 10.58 -38.22
CA ALA A 18 -10.01 10.29 -37.42
C ALA A 18 -9.38 11.59 -36.86
N LEU A 19 -9.20 12.60 -37.70
CA LEU A 19 -8.67 13.92 -37.28
C LEU A 19 -9.56 14.61 -36.24
N GLU A 20 -10.88 14.61 -36.45
CA GLU A 20 -11.85 15.17 -35.49
C GLU A 20 -11.82 14.43 -34.15
N SER A 21 -11.66 13.11 -34.19
CA SER A 21 -11.57 12.30 -32.97
C SER A 21 -10.31 12.62 -32.15
N VAL A 22 -9.18 12.92 -32.80
CA VAL A 22 -7.95 13.36 -32.12
C VAL A 22 -8.10 14.79 -31.60
N GLY A 23 -8.69 15.69 -32.39
CA GLY A 23 -8.94 17.09 -32.01
C GLY A 23 -9.88 17.25 -30.80
N THR A 24 -10.74 16.27 -30.52
CA THR A 24 -11.66 16.28 -29.38
C THR A 24 -11.24 15.31 -28.27
N ALA A 25 -11.36 14.00 -28.52
CA ALA A 25 -11.03 12.97 -27.55
C ALA A 25 -9.52 12.86 -27.30
N GLY A 26 -8.70 13.07 -28.33
CA GLY A 26 -7.25 13.02 -28.19
C GLY A 26 -6.72 14.10 -27.24
N ARG A 27 -7.27 15.32 -27.27
CA ARG A 27 -6.91 16.36 -26.29
C ARG A 27 -7.25 15.91 -24.87
N ALA A 28 -8.44 15.34 -24.64
CA ALA A 28 -8.81 14.82 -23.33
C ALA A 28 -7.87 13.70 -22.85
N VAL A 29 -7.46 12.78 -23.74
CA VAL A 29 -6.50 11.71 -23.43
C VAL A 29 -5.12 12.28 -23.12
N LEU A 30 -4.65 13.28 -23.87
CA LEU A 30 -3.36 13.92 -23.65
C LEU A 30 -3.30 14.55 -22.24
N PHE A 31 -4.34 15.30 -21.87
CA PHE A 31 -4.41 15.94 -20.55
C PHE A 31 -4.52 14.91 -19.42
N ALA A 32 -5.45 13.96 -19.52
CA ALA A 32 -5.62 12.93 -18.50
C ALA A 32 -4.34 12.10 -18.31
N GLY A 33 -3.70 11.68 -19.40
CA GLY A 33 -2.47 10.93 -19.36
C GLY A 33 -1.29 11.73 -18.78
N ALA A 34 -1.15 13.02 -19.14
CA ALA A 34 -0.13 13.88 -18.57
C ALA A 34 -0.32 14.07 -17.05
N THR A 35 -1.56 14.30 -16.58
CA THR A 35 -1.87 14.39 -15.15
C THR A 35 -1.51 13.10 -14.41
N VAL A 36 -1.81 11.93 -15.00
CA VAL A 36 -1.44 10.64 -14.42
C VAL A 36 0.07 10.46 -14.37
N ILE A 37 0.82 10.82 -15.42
CA ILE A 37 2.30 10.74 -15.39
C ILE A 37 2.87 11.64 -14.30
N ILE A 38 2.39 12.87 -14.16
CA ILE A 38 2.82 13.79 -13.11
C ILE A 38 2.56 13.19 -11.71
N ALA A 39 1.37 12.63 -11.51
CA ALA A 39 1.02 11.97 -10.25
C ALA A 39 1.92 10.76 -9.98
N LEU A 40 2.16 9.93 -10.99
CA LEU A 40 3.03 8.76 -10.90
C LEU A 40 4.48 9.12 -10.60
N LEU A 41 4.97 10.29 -11.04
CA LEU A 41 6.33 10.75 -10.74
C LEU A 41 6.49 11.32 -9.32
N GLY A 42 5.40 11.55 -8.58
CA GLY A 42 5.46 12.09 -7.22
C GLY A 42 6.26 11.25 -6.20
N PRO A 43 6.29 9.90 -6.23
CA PRO A 43 7.15 9.09 -5.37
C PRO A 43 8.64 9.43 -5.47
N PHE A 44 9.14 9.97 -6.58
CA PHE A 44 10.53 10.42 -6.68
C PHE A 44 10.89 11.51 -5.66
N VAL A 45 9.90 12.32 -5.27
CA VAL A 45 10.08 13.37 -4.27
C VAL A 45 10.31 12.78 -2.87
N LEU A 46 9.80 11.57 -2.61
CA LEU A 46 9.95 10.88 -1.33
C LEU A 46 11.35 10.29 -1.12
N ARG A 47 12.19 10.22 -2.17
CA ARG A 47 13.54 9.62 -2.12
C ARG A 47 13.57 8.17 -1.62
N ILE A 48 12.45 7.47 -1.65
CA ILE A 48 12.37 6.04 -1.29
C ILE A 48 12.76 5.24 -2.53
N ASN A 49 14.02 4.81 -2.58
CA ASN A 49 14.60 4.11 -3.74
C ASN A 49 13.82 2.86 -4.17
N PHE A 50 13.11 2.21 -3.25
CA PHE A 50 12.28 1.05 -3.52
C PHE A 50 11.20 1.33 -4.60
N PHE A 51 10.60 2.52 -4.62
CA PHE A 51 9.51 2.84 -5.55
C PHE A 51 9.97 3.40 -6.90
N ASN A 52 11.26 3.72 -7.06
CA ASN A 52 11.76 4.37 -8.28
C ASN A 52 11.55 3.50 -9.52
N GLY A 53 11.87 2.20 -9.45
CA GLY A 53 11.68 1.28 -10.58
C GLY A 53 10.23 1.12 -11.00
N LEU A 54 9.33 0.93 -10.01
CA LEU A 54 7.88 0.83 -10.24
C LEU A 54 7.32 2.11 -10.86
N THR A 55 7.76 3.26 -10.36
CA THR A 55 7.34 4.58 -10.82
C THR A 55 7.72 4.80 -12.29
N VAL A 56 8.98 4.52 -12.66
CA VAL A 56 9.45 4.66 -14.05
C VAL A 56 8.68 3.73 -14.97
N ALA A 57 8.50 2.47 -14.58
CA ALA A 57 7.77 1.49 -15.38
C ALA A 57 6.31 1.92 -15.61
N ALA A 58 5.62 2.40 -14.55
CA ALA A 58 4.25 2.88 -14.64
C ALA A 58 4.13 4.12 -15.54
N ALA A 59 5.01 5.11 -15.36
CA ALA A 59 5.02 6.33 -16.16
C ALA A 59 5.30 6.05 -17.65
N LEU A 60 6.27 5.17 -17.95
CA LEU A 60 6.56 4.73 -19.31
C LEU A 60 5.39 3.96 -19.93
N THR A 61 4.71 3.13 -19.14
CA THR A 61 3.52 2.39 -19.62
C THR A 61 2.41 3.36 -20.02
N VAL A 62 2.10 4.35 -19.18
CA VAL A 62 1.10 5.38 -19.50
C VAL A 62 1.52 6.18 -20.74
N LEU A 63 2.80 6.54 -20.86
CA LEU A 63 3.32 7.21 -22.04
C LEU A 63 3.12 6.38 -23.31
N MET A 64 3.44 5.08 -23.28
CA MET A 64 3.23 4.19 -24.42
C MET A 64 1.74 4.03 -24.76
N VAL A 65 0.86 3.97 -23.76
CA VAL A 65 -0.60 3.95 -23.97
C VAL A 65 -1.07 5.25 -24.63
N MET A 66 -0.54 6.41 -24.22
CA MET A 66 -0.86 7.70 -24.84
C MET A 66 -0.40 7.76 -26.29
N LEU A 67 0.84 7.36 -26.59
CA LEU A 67 1.36 7.30 -27.96
C LEU A 67 0.51 6.38 -28.84
N SER A 68 0.15 5.21 -28.32
CA SER A 68 -0.73 4.26 -29.00
C SER A 68 -2.12 4.84 -29.25
N ALA A 69 -2.73 5.50 -28.25
CA ALA A 69 -4.07 6.08 -28.36
C ALA A 69 -4.14 7.31 -29.27
N LEU A 70 -3.07 8.12 -29.32
CA LEU A 70 -3.02 9.38 -30.07
C LEU A 70 -2.47 9.21 -31.49
N TRP A 71 -1.59 8.26 -31.75
CA TRP A 71 -0.98 8.04 -33.06
C TRP A 71 -1.41 6.74 -33.70
N MET A 72 -1.21 5.61 -33.02
CA MET A 72 -1.41 4.29 -33.62
C MET A 72 -2.89 4.00 -33.90
N LEU A 73 -3.76 4.26 -32.92
CA LEU A 73 -5.19 4.00 -33.05
C LEU A 73 -5.85 4.87 -34.14
N PRO A 74 -5.64 6.19 -34.21
CA PRO A 74 -6.18 7.01 -35.31
C PRO A 74 -5.60 6.64 -36.68
N ALA A 75 -4.32 6.29 -36.76
CA ALA A 75 -3.70 5.84 -38.00
C ALA A 75 -4.32 4.54 -38.52
N LEU A 76 -4.48 3.54 -37.64
CA LEU A 76 -5.15 2.28 -37.97
C LEU A 76 -6.61 2.50 -38.37
N LEU A 77 -7.37 3.31 -37.62
CA LEU A 77 -8.76 3.61 -37.96
C LEU A 77 -8.89 4.38 -39.29
N SER A 78 -7.96 5.28 -39.58
CA SER A 78 -7.90 5.99 -40.87
C SER A 78 -7.61 5.04 -42.03
N LEU A 79 -6.73 4.05 -41.84
CA LEU A 79 -6.32 3.10 -42.88
C LEU A 79 -7.39 2.04 -43.12
N LEU A 80 -8.06 1.59 -42.05
CA LEU A 80 -9.13 0.60 -42.10
C LEU A 80 -10.47 1.20 -42.58
N GLY A 81 -10.65 2.52 -42.41
CA GLY A 81 -11.80 3.26 -42.91
C GLY A 81 -13.14 2.68 -42.44
N ASN A 82 -14.09 2.51 -43.36
CA ASN A 82 -15.41 1.93 -43.05
C ASN A 82 -15.35 0.43 -42.70
N LYS A 83 -14.25 -0.27 -43.03
CA LYS A 83 -14.08 -1.69 -42.67
C LYS A 83 -13.92 -1.88 -41.16
N ALA A 84 -13.46 -0.85 -40.43
CA ALA A 84 -13.41 -0.86 -38.96
C ALA A 84 -14.78 -1.05 -38.30
N LEU A 85 -15.87 -0.73 -39.01
CA LEU A 85 -17.26 -0.91 -38.56
C LEU A 85 -18.00 -1.98 -39.36
N GLY A 86 -17.26 -2.78 -40.15
CA GLY A 86 -17.83 -3.75 -41.10
C GLY A 86 -18.46 -4.97 -40.43
N ILE A 87 -17.92 -5.39 -39.28
CA ILE A 87 -18.46 -6.52 -38.51
C ILE A 87 -19.66 -6.04 -37.71
N ARG A 88 -20.86 -6.34 -38.22
CA ARG A 88 -22.12 -6.05 -37.54
C ARG A 88 -22.55 -7.29 -36.76
N LEU A 89 -22.63 -7.18 -35.43
CA LEU A 89 -23.24 -8.22 -34.62
C LEU A 89 -24.74 -8.30 -34.96
N PRO A 90 -25.30 -9.49 -35.27
CA PRO A 90 -26.71 -9.66 -35.60
C PRO A 90 -27.65 -9.26 -34.45
N TRP A 91 -27.14 -9.18 -33.22
CA TRP A 91 -27.87 -8.79 -32.02
C TRP A 91 -27.67 -7.31 -31.65
N GLY A 92 -26.84 -6.59 -32.42
CA GLY A 92 -26.53 -5.19 -32.21
C GLY A 92 -27.69 -4.31 -32.67
N LYS A 93 -28.40 -3.70 -31.71
CA LYS A 93 -29.44 -2.70 -32.01
C LYS A 93 -28.87 -1.59 -32.89
N LYS A 94 -29.56 -1.25 -33.99
CA LYS A 94 -29.25 -0.05 -34.79
C LYS A 94 -29.26 1.16 -33.84
N PRO A 95 -28.21 1.97 -33.77
CA PRO A 95 -28.28 3.21 -33.02
C PRO A 95 -29.35 4.07 -33.71
N GLY A 96 -30.47 4.27 -33.05
CA GLY A 96 -31.47 5.24 -33.51
C GLY A 96 -30.85 6.63 -33.53
N ARG A 97 -31.45 7.54 -34.30
CA ARG A 97 -31.23 8.99 -34.17
C ARG A 97 -31.78 9.47 -32.83
N THR A 98 -31.18 9.04 -31.72
CA THR A 98 -31.52 9.49 -30.38
C THR A 98 -30.40 10.38 -29.89
N HIS A 99 -30.78 11.48 -29.24
CA HIS A 99 -29.84 12.32 -28.50
C HIS A 99 -28.94 11.45 -27.61
N PRO A 100 -27.66 11.83 -27.42
CA PRO A 100 -26.66 11.01 -26.72
C PRO A 100 -27.07 10.59 -25.30
N GLU A 101 -27.99 11.32 -24.68
CA GLU A 101 -28.55 11.01 -23.38
C GLU A 101 -29.78 10.11 -23.54
N GLY A 102 -29.61 8.81 -23.32
CA GLY A 102 -30.73 7.88 -23.27
C GLY A 102 -31.77 8.37 -22.26
N LYS A 103 -33.06 8.37 -22.63
CA LYS A 103 -34.18 8.88 -21.81
C LYS A 103 -34.15 8.47 -20.33
N ARG A 104 -33.59 7.29 -20.02
CA ARG A 104 -33.45 6.76 -18.65
C ARG A 104 -32.38 7.48 -17.81
N TRP A 105 -31.22 7.81 -18.39
CA TRP A 105 -30.15 8.52 -17.68
C TRP A 105 -30.54 9.98 -17.41
N ALA A 106 -31.18 10.63 -18.38
CA ALA A 106 -31.74 11.96 -18.21
C ALA A 106 -32.82 11.98 -17.11
N HIS A 107 -33.68 10.95 -17.05
CA HIS A 107 -34.69 10.84 -16.00
C HIS A 107 -34.08 10.61 -14.61
N TYR A 108 -33.05 9.77 -14.51
CA TYR A 108 -32.30 9.55 -13.27
C TYR A 108 -31.62 10.85 -12.78
N GLY A 109 -30.91 11.55 -13.67
CA GLY A 109 -30.25 12.82 -13.35
C GLY A 109 -31.25 13.89 -12.91
N HIS A 110 -32.39 14.00 -13.61
CA HIS A 110 -33.46 14.91 -13.23
C HIS A 110 -34.07 14.55 -11.87
N ASN A 111 -34.22 13.26 -11.56
CA ASN A 111 -34.71 12.82 -10.25
C ASN A 111 -33.73 13.16 -9.11
N LEU A 112 -32.42 13.04 -9.34
CA LEU A 112 -31.39 13.49 -8.40
C LEU A 112 -31.45 15.00 -8.17
N GLN A 113 -31.63 15.79 -9.24
CA GLN A 113 -31.71 17.25 -9.17
C GLN A 113 -32.97 17.78 -8.48
N ARG A 114 -34.03 16.96 -8.34
CA ARG A 114 -35.25 17.38 -7.63
C ARG A 114 -35.05 17.58 -6.15
N ARG A 115 -34.18 16.78 -5.51
CA ARG A 115 -33.86 16.89 -4.08
C ARG A 115 -32.37 16.61 -3.83
N PRO A 116 -31.47 17.50 -4.31
CA PRO A 116 -30.04 17.23 -4.34
C PRO A 116 -29.47 17.01 -2.93
N TRP A 117 -29.95 17.77 -1.94
CA TRP A 117 -29.46 17.68 -0.56
C TRP A 117 -29.74 16.32 0.09
N LEU A 118 -30.93 15.72 -0.13
CA LEU A 118 -31.25 14.39 0.41
C LEU A 118 -30.34 13.32 -0.17
N THR A 119 -30.14 13.36 -1.49
CA THR A 119 -29.26 12.39 -2.17
C THR A 119 -27.81 12.57 -1.77
N THR A 120 -27.33 13.81 -1.63
CA THR A 120 -25.96 14.09 -1.20
C THR A 120 -25.72 13.66 0.24
N ILE A 121 -26.61 14.00 1.18
CA ILE A 121 -26.48 13.58 2.58
C ILE A 121 -26.56 12.06 2.70
N GLY A 122 -27.50 11.42 2.00
CA GLY A 122 -27.61 9.96 2.01
C GLY A 122 -26.35 9.27 1.48
N ALA A 123 -25.78 9.77 0.38
CA ALA A 123 -24.53 9.23 -0.17
C ALA A 123 -23.35 9.44 0.78
N ILE A 124 -23.21 10.64 1.36
CA ILE A 124 -22.15 10.95 2.33
C ILE A 124 -22.30 10.05 3.57
N ALA A 125 -23.51 9.89 4.11
CA ALA A 125 -23.76 9.05 5.27
C ALA A 125 -23.35 7.59 5.01
N ILE A 126 -23.71 7.02 3.86
CA ILE A 126 -23.29 5.68 3.46
C ILE A 126 -21.77 5.57 3.39
N ILE A 127 -21.11 6.53 2.72
CA ILE A 127 -19.65 6.52 2.59
C ILE A 127 -18.96 6.65 3.95
N VAL A 128 -19.43 7.54 4.82
CA VAL A 128 -18.88 7.71 6.17
C VAL A 128 -19.03 6.42 6.97
N VAL A 129 -20.20 5.78 6.94
CA VAL A 129 -20.42 4.49 7.62
C VAL A 129 -19.45 3.42 7.11
N LEU A 130 -19.24 3.33 5.79
CA LEU A 130 -18.28 2.39 5.20
C LEU A 130 -16.83 2.74 5.53
N ALA A 131 -16.51 4.00 5.83
CA ALA A 131 -15.17 4.45 6.18
C ALA A 131 -14.85 4.34 7.68
N ILE A 132 -15.84 4.18 8.58
CA ILE A 132 -15.61 4.02 10.04
C ILE A 132 -14.54 2.97 10.37
N PRO A 133 -14.52 1.77 9.76
CA PRO A 133 -13.54 0.74 10.10
C PRO A 133 -12.08 1.17 9.85
N VAL A 134 -11.81 2.15 8.98
CA VAL A 134 -10.45 2.68 8.76
C VAL A 134 -9.83 3.20 10.06
N LEU A 135 -10.63 3.68 11.01
CA LEU A 135 -10.13 4.15 12.31
C LEU A 135 -9.55 3.02 13.17
N SER A 136 -9.85 1.77 12.85
CA SER A 136 -9.31 0.58 13.50
C SER A 136 -8.20 -0.09 12.67
N LEU A 137 -7.73 0.55 11.61
CA LEU A 137 -6.72 -0.01 10.71
C LEU A 137 -5.42 -0.34 11.48
N ARG A 138 -5.12 -1.63 11.58
CA ARG A 138 -3.81 -2.12 12.02
C ARG A 138 -2.94 -2.44 10.83
N GLN A 139 -1.80 -1.75 10.71
CA GLN A 139 -0.82 -2.06 9.69
C GLN A 139 0.25 -2.99 10.26
N GLY A 140 0.69 -3.94 9.46
CA GLY A 140 1.62 -4.98 9.88
C GLY A 140 1.66 -6.10 8.85
N PHE A 141 2.55 -7.06 9.05
CA PHE A 141 2.76 -8.11 8.06
C PHE A 141 1.98 -9.37 8.42
N ALA A 142 1.46 -10.02 7.38
CA ALA A 142 0.86 -11.34 7.50
C ALA A 142 1.92 -12.38 7.90
N ASP A 143 1.75 -13.12 8.99
CA ASP A 143 2.51 -14.32 9.31
C ASP A 143 1.76 -15.57 8.83
N ASP A 144 2.35 -16.73 9.07
CA ASP A 144 1.78 -17.99 8.59
C ASP A 144 0.52 -18.44 9.39
N SER A 145 0.14 -17.73 10.46
CA SER A 145 -1.12 -17.98 11.17
C SER A 145 -2.35 -17.60 10.34
N GLY A 146 -2.22 -16.71 9.35
CA GLY A 146 -3.31 -16.34 8.44
C GLY A 146 -3.54 -17.35 7.30
N LYS A 147 -2.67 -18.36 7.16
CA LYS A 147 -2.73 -19.35 6.07
C LYS A 147 -3.87 -20.35 6.28
N PRO A 148 -4.40 -20.95 5.19
CA PRO A 148 -5.44 -21.97 5.29
C PRO A 148 -5.04 -23.13 6.21
N GLU A 149 -5.99 -23.59 7.01
CA GLU A 149 -5.84 -24.77 7.87
C GLU A 149 -5.44 -25.99 7.03
N GLY A 150 -4.50 -26.78 7.53
CA GLY A 150 -3.95 -27.95 6.83
C GLY A 150 -2.83 -27.64 5.82
N SER A 151 -2.52 -26.37 5.54
CA SER A 151 -1.32 -26.02 4.77
C SER A 151 -0.04 -26.32 5.57
N SER A 152 1.03 -26.71 4.88
CA SER A 152 2.31 -27.04 5.53
C SER A 152 2.89 -25.86 6.33
N SER A 153 2.75 -24.63 5.81
CA SER A 153 3.15 -23.41 6.52
C SER A 153 2.35 -23.21 7.81
N ARG A 154 1.01 -23.37 7.77
CA ARG A 154 0.17 -23.22 8.96
C ARG A 154 0.48 -24.28 10.01
N ILE A 155 0.63 -25.54 9.60
CA ILE A 155 0.98 -26.64 10.51
C ILE A 155 2.35 -26.39 11.16
N ALA A 156 3.36 -25.97 10.39
CA ALA A 156 4.67 -25.65 10.93
C ALA A 156 4.61 -24.52 11.95
N TYR A 157 3.87 -23.45 11.65
CA TYR A 157 3.65 -22.32 12.54
C TYR A 157 3.01 -22.74 13.87
N ASP A 158 1.91 -23.52 13.80
CA ASP A 158 1.16 -23.96 14.98
C ASP A 158 2.00 -24.94 15.84
N LEU A 159 2.77 -25.83 15.21
CA LEU A 159 3.69 -26.74 15.91
C LEU A 159 4.83 -26.00 16.61
N MET A 160 5.43 -25.00 15.94
CA MET A 160 6.47 -24.18 16.54
C MET A 160 5.93 -23.37 17.72
N SER A 161 4.76 -22.75 17.55
CA SER A 161 4.09 -21.97 18.60
C SER A 161 3.72 -22.82 19.82
N SER A 162 3.14 -24.02 19.59
CA SER A 162 2.75 -24.92 20.68
C SER A 162 3.93 -25.56 21.40
N GLY A 163 5.03 -25.85 20.69
CA GLY A 163 6.20 -26.50 21.27
C GLY A 163 7.15 -25.56 21.99
N PHE A 164 7.30 -24.31 21.49
CA PHE A 164 8.35 -23.39 21.96
C PHE A 164 7.84 -21.99 22.33
N GLY A 165 6.53 -21.76 22.24
CA GLY A 165 5.89 -20.46 22.49
C GLY A 165 5.68 -19.65 21.21
N PRO A 166 4.72 -18.71 21.18
CA PRO A 166 4.30 -18.05 19.95
C PRO A 166 5.37 -17.13 19.32
N GLY A 167 6.22 -16.50 20.13
CA GLY A 167 7.24 -15.56 19.64
C GLY A 167 8.41 -16.19 18.87
N VAL A 168 8.54 -17.52 18.88
CA VAL A 168 9.58 -18.21 18.10
C VAL A 168 9.40 -18.07 16.59
N ASN A 169 8.19 -17.75 16.14
CA ASN A 169 7.88 -17.52 14.74
C ASN A 169 8.38 -16.14 14.24
N GLY A 170 8.87 -15.28 15.14
CA GLY A 170 9.39 -13.96 14.78
C GLY A 170 10.27 -13.34 15.86
N PRO A 171 11.43 -13.94 16.17
CA PRO A 171 12.35 -13.37 17.13
C PRO A 171 12.93 -12.04 16.61
N PHE A 172 13.29 -11.16 17.54
CA PHE A 172 14.15 -10.02 17.24
C PHE A 172 15.62 -10.41 17.30
N PHE A 173 16.46 -9.63 16.65
CA PHE A 173 17.92 -9.77 16.73
C PHE A 173 18.52 -8.43 17.15
N ALA A 174 19.18 -8.40 18.30
CA ALA A 174 19.98 -7.26 18.72
C ALA A 174 21.43 -7.46 18.27
N ALA A 175 21.92 -6.56 17.41
CA ALA A 175 23.34 -6.41 17.14
C ALA A 175 23.93 -5.43 18.15
N VAL A 176 24.88 -5.90 18.94
CA VAL A 176 25.52 -5.13 20.02
C VAL A 176 26.95 -4.83 19.63
N LYS A 177 27.31 -3.55 19.59
CA LYS A 177 28.69 -3.09 19.46
C LYS A 177 29.26 -2.81 20.84
N LEU A 178 30.20 -3.64 21.25
CA LEU A 178 30.87 -3.59 22.54
C LEU A 178 31.93 -2.48 22.55
N PRO A 179 32.18 -1.84 23.70
CA PRO A 179 33.23 -0.83 23.83
C PRO A 179 34.65 -1.42 23.74
N SER A 180 34.81 -2.69 24.10
CA SER A 180 36.07 -3.44 24.05
C SER A 180 35.86 -4.80 23.41
N ALA A 181 36.89 -5.31 22.74
CA ALA A 181 36.84 -6.62 22.09
C ALA A 181 36.63 -7.74 23.13
N ASN A 182 35.71 -8.66 22.83
CA ASN A 182 35.37 -9.84 23.62
C ASN A 182 34.95 -9.51 25.07
N ASP A 183 34.34 -8.34 25.29
CA ASP A 183 33.88 -7.91 26.62
C ASP A 183 32.62 -8.68 27.05
N ALA A 184 32.86 -9.88 27.61
CA ALA A 184 31.81 -10.77 28.08
C ALA A 184 31.03 -10.21 29.29
N ALA A 185 31.62 -9.29 30.07
CA ALA A 185 30.95 -8.69 31.22
C ALA A 185 29.93 -7.62 30.79
N VAL A 186 30.28 -6.82 29.78
CA VAL A 186 29.32 -5.92 29.13
C VAL A 186 28.22 -6.73 28.45
N LEU A 187 28.58 -7.78 27.71
CA LEU A 187 27.61 -8.64 27.04
C LEU A 187 26.64 -9.30 28.03
N SER A 188 27.12 -9.80 29.18
CA SER A 188 26.25 -10.42 30.20
C SER A 188 25.26 -9.42 30.79
N THR A 189 25.69 -8.18 31.02
CA THR A 189 24.83 -7.09 31.51
C THR A 189 23.72 -6.78 30.51
N ILE A 190 24.05 -6.69 29.22
CA ILE A 190 23.09 -6.43 28.15
C ILE A 190 22.11 -7.58 27.99
N VAL A 191 22.60 -8.82 27.95
CA VAL A 191 21.76 -10.02 27.85
C VAL A 191 20.79 -10.14 29.03
N ALA A 192 21.25 -9.88 30.25
CA ALA A 192 20.41 -9.88 31.44
C ALA A 192 19.35 -8.75 31.41
N GLY A 193 19.75 -7.54 30.98
CA GLY A 193 18.83 -6.41 30.88
C GLY A 193 17.75 -6.60 29.83
N LEU A 194 18.12 -7.10 28.64
CA LEU A 194 17.17 -7.44 27.58
C LEU A 194 16.27 -8.60 28.01
N GLY A 195 16.81 -9.63 28.65
CA GLY A 195 16.05 -10.77 29.14
C GLY A 195 15.08 -10.43 30.29
N ALA A 196 15.35 -9.36 31.04
CA ALA A 196 14.47 -8.88 32.11
C ALA A 196 13.35 -7.95 31.62
N ALA A 197 13.36 -7.55 30.34
CA ALA A 197 12.33 -6.70 29.79
C ALA A 197 10.97 -7.44 29.73
N GLU A 198 9.92 -6.78 30.21
CA GLU A 198 8.55 -7.33 30.13
C GLU A 198 8.18 -7.61 28.68
N GLY A 199 7.69 -8.83 28.42
CA GLY A 199 7.35 -9.32 27.09
C GLY A 199 8.42 -10.20 26.44
N VAL A 200 9.65 -10.26 26.99
CA VAL A 200 10.70 -11.16 26.53
C VAL A 200 10.56 -12.53 27.19
N ALA A 201 10.46 -13.59 26.39
CA ALA A 201 10.38 -14.97 26.89
C ALA A 201 11.77 -15.53 27.19
N THR A 202 12.72 -15.31 26.29
CA THR A 202 14.10 -15.74 26.43
C THR A 202 15.02 -14.95 25.51
N THR A 203 16.30 -14.91 25.87
CA THR A 203 17.37 -14.41 25.01
C THR A 203 18.34 -15.55 24.70
N LEU A 204 18.91 -15.52 23.50
CA LEU A 204 19.98 -16.42 23.10
C LEU A 204 21.16 -15.56 22.62
N PRO A 205 22.29 -15.57 23.34
CA PRO A 205 22.57 -16.40 24.52
C PRO A 205 21.77 -16.03 25.78
N THR A 206 21.63 -17.00 26.70
CA THR A 206 21.18 -16.73 28.07
C THR A 206 22.36 -16.26 28.93
N PRO A 207 22.14 -15.57 30.06
CA PRO A 207 23.22 -15.13 30.95
C PRO A 207 24.17 -16.27 31.38
N GLU A 208 23.64 -17.48 31.53
CA GLU A 208 24.38 -18.68 31.91
C GLU A 208 25.31 -19.21 30.80
N MET A 209 25.01 -18.88 29.54
CA MET A 209 25.83 -19.26 28.38
C MET A 209 27.01 -18.32 28.15
N ILE A 210 27.03 -17.13 28.77
CA ILE A 210 28.06 -16.12 28.53
C ILE A 210 29.48 -16.60 28.86
N PRO A 211 29.73 -17.32 29.97
CA PRO A 211 31.06 -17.87 30.25
C PRO A 211 31.53 -18.85 29.16
N LEU A 212 30.62 -19.61 28.53
CA LEU A 212 30.95 -20.51 27.42
C LEU A 212 31.31 -19.72 26.15
N ILE A 213 30.61 -18.64 25.88
CA ILE A 213 30.87 -17.74 24.74
C ILE A 213 32.20 -17.02 24.90
N ALA A 214 32.53 -16.57 26.11
CA ALA A 214 33.80 -15.90 26.41
C ALA A 214 35.02 -16.80 26.13
N MET A 215 34.84 -18.13 26.17
CA MET A 215 35.90 -19.10 25.84
C MET A 215 36.08 -19.33 24.34
N ASN A 216 35.16 -18.85 23.50
CA ASN A 216 35.22 -19.01 22.05
C ASN A 216 35.33 -17.63 21.36
N PRO A 217 36.55 -17.20 20.97
CA PRO A 217 36.76 -15.93 20.29
C PRO A 217 35.97 -15.79 18.98
N ASP A 218 35.67 -16.91 18.31
CA ASP A 218 34.90 -16.94 17.06
C ASP A 218 33.39 -16.71 17.28
N ALA A 219 32.93 -16.63 18.54
CA ALA A 219 31.55 -16.31 18.86
C ALA A 219 31.22 -14.81 18.73
N PHE A 220 32.24 -13.96 18.60
CA PHE A 220 32.10 -12.54 18.34
C PHE A 220 32.34 -12.25 16.84
N GLY A 221 31.76 -11.16 16.36
CA GLY A 221 31.95 -10.67 15.01
C GLY A 221 33.38 -10.17 14.75
N PRO A 222 33.64 -9.61 13.56
CA PRO A 222 34.96 -9.09 13.19
C PRO A 222 35.51 -8.16 14.29
N ASP A 223 36.80 -8.33 14.60
CA ASP A 223 37.52 -7.59 15.65
C ASP A 223 37.05 -7.84 17.10
N GLY A 224 36.15 -8.80 17.33
CA GLY A 224 35.65 -9.15 18.66
C GLY A 224 34.71 -8.10 19.27
N THR A 225 34.35 -7.05 18.53
CA THR A 225 33.59 -5.90 19.05
C THR A 225 32.09 -6.00 18.79
N VAL A 226 31.62 -7.01 18.05
CA VAL A 226 30.22 -7.17 17.71
C VAL A 226 29.70 -8.49 18.27
N ALA A 227 28.56 -8.46 18.94
CA ALA A 227 27.83 -9.64 19.38
C ALA A 227 26.38 -9.60 18.87
N THR A 228 25.77 -10.76 18.68
CA THR A 228 24.35 -10.87 18.32
C THR A 228 23.59 -11.56 19.44
N ILE A 229 22.44 -10.99 19.80
CA ILE A 229 21.53 -11.55 20.79
C ILE A 229 20.19 -11.75 20.09
N MET A 230 19.72 -12.99 20.01
CA MET A 230 18.35 -13.28 19.61
C MET A 230 17.43 -13.07 20.80
N ILE A 231 16.33 -12.35 20.60
CA ILE A 231 15.33 -12.05 21.64
C ILE A 231 14.02 -12.66 21.18
N THR A 232 13.50 -13.61 21.94
CA THR A 232 12.23 -14.28 21.64
C THR A 232 11.11 -13.61 22.44
N PRO A 233 10.11 -13.00 21.79
CA PRO A 233 8.93 -12.47 22.48
C PRO A 233 8.07 -13.56 23.13
N THR A 234 7.24 -13.16 24.08
CA THR A 234 6.20 -14.02 24.69
C THR A 234 4.94 -14.12 23.83
N SER A 235 4.73 -13.19 22.90
CA SER A 235 3.55 -13.05 22.03
C SER A 235 3.88 -13.34 20.56
N ALA A 236 2.85 -13.49 19.72
CA ALA A 236 3.01 -13.82 18.31
C ALA A 236 3.53 -12.63 17.49
N PRO A 237 4.16 -12.85 16.33
CA PRO A 237 4.77 -11.77 15.55
C PRO A 237 3.80 -10.67 15.09
N GLN A 238 2.50 -11.00 14.95
CA GLN A 238 1.45 -10.06 14.55
C GLN A 238 0.75 -9.37 15.72
N ASP A 239 1.01 -9.80 16.95
CA ASP A 239 0.36 -9.24 18.13
C ASP A 239 0.87 -7.83 18.39
N GLU A 240 -0.04 -6.95 18.82
CA GLU A 240 0.30 -5.58 19.21
C GLU A 240 1.29 -5.53 20.37
N GLU A 241 1.26 -6.53 21.25
CA GLU A 241 2.21 -6.70 22.33
C GLU A 241 3.65 -6.86 21.81
N THR A 242 3.85 -7.51 20.67
CA THR A 242 5.18 -7.67 20.04
C THR A 242 5.69 -6.34 19.50
N THR A 243 4.82 -5.53 18.88
CA THR A 243 5.19 -4.17 18.45
C THR A 243 5.51 -3.28 19.65
N ALA A 244 4.69 -3.31 20.70
CA ALA A 244 4.93 -2.55 21.92
C ALA A 244 6.22 -2.97 22.63
N LEU A 245 6.57 -4.26 22.59
CA LEU A 245 7.85 -4.77 23.08
C LEU A 245 9.02 -4.19 22.29
N LEU A 246 8.96 -4.21 20.96
CA LEU A 246 10.01 -3.62 20.11
C LEU A 246 10.25 -2.14 20.45
N ASP A 247 9.17 -1.37 20.56
CA ASP A 247 9.23 0.06 20.89
C ASP A 247 9.83 0.29 22.28
N ARG A 248 9.44 -0.52 23.27
CA ARG A 248 9.96 -0.47 24.63
C ARG A 248 11.43 -0.81 24.71
N LEU A 249 11.86 -1.87 24.01
CA LEU A 249 13.27 -2.24 23.97
C LEU A 249 14.12 -1.10 23.39
N ARG A 250 13.63 -0.41 22.35
CA ARG A 250 14.35 0.70 21.71
C ARG A 250 14.31 2.01 22.49
N SER A 251 13.19 2.35 23.12
CA SER A 251 12.98 3.66 23.74
C SER A 251 13.26 3.70 25.25
N GLU A 252 13.16 2.57 25.94
CA GLU A 252 13.32 2.50 27.40
C GLU A 252 14.52 1.64 27.82
N VAL A 253 14.65 0.43 27.27
CA VAL A 253 15.67 -0.54 27.71
C VAL A 253 17.06 -0.22 27.15
N ASN A 254 17.15 -0.02 25.83
CA ASN A 254 18.42 0.26 25.16
C ASN A 254 19.13 1.50 25.72
N PRO A 255 18.49 2.68 25.84
CA PRO A 255 19.19 3.88 26.32
C PRO A 255 19.81 3.71 27.71
N GLY A 256 19.13 2.97 28.61
CA GLY A 256 19.67 2.66 29.93
C GLY A 256 20.88 1.72 29.87
N LEU A 257 20.81 0.68 29.05
CA LEU A 257 21.92 -0.26 28.86
C LEU A 257 23.12 0.40 28.19
N GLU A 258 22.90 1.17 27.12
CA GLU A 258 23.94 1.92 26.40
C GLU A 258 24.63 2.91 27.34
N ALA A 259 23.87 3.66 28.15
CA ALA A 259 24.44 4.60 29.12
C ALA A 259 25.27 3.90 30.22
N SER A 260 24.86 2.71 30.67
CA SER A 260 25.53 1.97 31.74
C SER A 260 26.77 1.20 31.27
N THR A 261 26.81 0.79 30.01
CA THR A 261 27.86 -0.09 29.46
C THR A 261 28.77 0.56 28.43
N GLY A 262 28.34 1.67 27.82
CA GLY A 262 29.04 2.31 26.71
C GLY A 262 28.95 1.53 25.39
N ALA A 263 28.10 0.50 25.31
CA ALA A 263 27.81 -0.23 24.08
C ALA A 263 26.78 0.52 23.20
N GLU A 264 26.69 0.15 21.92
CA GLU A 264 25.59 0.57 21.03
C GLU A 264 24.73 -0.66 20.69
N ILE A 265 23.41 -0.57 20.79
CA ILE A 265 22.48 -1.69 20.64
C ILE A 265 21.47 -1.41 19.51
N TYR A 266 21.54 -2.21 18.46
CA TYR A 266 20.66 -2.12 17.29
C TYR A 266 19.70 -3.30 17.24
N ILE A 267 18.41 -3.06 17.48
CA ILE A 267 17.37 -4.09 17.42
C ILE A 267 16.81 -4.18 16.01
N GLY A 268 17.00 -5.34 15.40
CA GLY A 268 16.51 -5.72 14.07
C GLY A 268 15.71 -7.03 14.10
N GLY A 269 15.66 -7.70 12.95
CA GLY A 269 14.80 -8.86 12.72
C GLY A 269 13.63 -8.52 11.78
N ALA A 270 12.91 -9.55 11.32
CA ALA A 270 11.88 -9.39 10.29
C ALA A 270 10.76 -8.42 10.73
N GLN A 271 10.36 -8.48 12.00
CA GLN A 271 9.34 -7.59 12.57
C GLN A 271 9.85 -6.16 12.78
N ALA A 272 11.12 -5.99 13.15
CA ALA A 272 11.71 -4.65 13.28
C ALA A 272 11.83 -3.95 11.92
N ILE A 273 12.33 -4.66 10.89
CA ILE A 273 12.41 -4.14 9.51
C ILE A 273 11.02 -3.72 9.01
N THR A 274 10.02 -4.55 9.31
CA THR A 274 8.61 -4.31 8.99
C THR A 274 8.08 -3.04 9.65
N SER A 275 8.29 -2.88 10.96
CA SER A 275 7.86 -1.70 11.70
C SER A 275 8.56 -0.44 11.18
N ASP A 276 9.89 -0.52 10.99
CA ASP A 276 10.70 0.59 10.49
C ASP A 276 10.24 1.04 9.10
N PHE A 277 9.93 0.09 8.20
CA PHE A 277 9.40 0.40 6.89
C PHE A 277 8.02 1.08 6.96
N THR A 278 7.15 0.60 7.86
CA THR A 278 5.82 1.20 8.08
C THR A 278 5.94 2.64 8.57
N THR A 279 6.86 2.92 9.50
CA THR A 279 7.15 4.27 9.99
C THR A 279 7.66 5.17 8.88
N VAL A 280 8.63 4.72 8.08
CA VAL A 280 9.15 5.48 6.92
C VAL A 280 8.03 5.82 5.92
N LEU A 281 7.13 4.88 5.63
CA LEU A 281 5.98 5.12 4.76
C LEU A 281 5.03 6.14 5.36
N THR A 282 4.67 5.96 6.64
CA THR A 282 3.70 6.81 7.34
C THR A 282 4.21 8.25 7.45
N ASP A 283 5.48 8.46 7.78
CA ASP A 283 6.13 9.76 7.84
C ASP A 283 6.22 10.44 6.47
N ALA A 284 6.31 9.64 5.40
CA ALA A 284 6.31 10.12 4.03
C ALA A 284 4.91 10.47 3.50
N LEU A 285 3.83 9.89 4.04
CA LEU A 285 2.45 10.08 3.57
C LEU A 285 2.02 11.55 3.46
N PRO A 286 2.27 12.44 4.46
CA PRO A 286 1.85 13.84 4.36
C PRO A 286 2.49 14.57 3.17
N ILE A 287 3.79 14.39 2.97
CA ILE A 287 4.54 14.98 1.85
C ILE A 287 4.07 14.36 0.54
N PHE A 288 3.87 13.03 0.51
CA PHE A 288 3.38 12.32 -0.66
C PHE A 288 2.03 12.85 -1.12
N LEU A 289 1.05 12.92 -0.22
CA LEU A 289 -0.28 13.43 -0.49
C LEU A 289 -0.21 14.89 -0.94
N LEU A 290 0.58 15.73 -0.27
CA LEU A 290 0.74 17.13 -0.63
C LEU A 290 1.28 17.29 -2.06
N VAL A 291 2.31 16.53 -2.44
CA VAL A 291 2.92 16.63 -3.75
C VAL A 291 2.03 16.01 -4.83
N VAL A 292 1.59 14.76 -4.66
CA VAL A 292 0.84 14.03 -5.70
C VAL A 292 -0.55 14.60 -5.88
N VAL A 293 -1.31 14.75 -4.78
CA VAL A 293 -2.66 15.32 -4.83
C VAL A 293 -2.57 16.79 -5.21
N GLY A 294 -1.57 17.53 -4.71
CA GLY A 294 -1.35 18.93 -5.07
C GLY A 294 -1.05 19.14 -6.56
N LEU A 295 -0.11 18.38 -7.13
CA LEU A 295 0.22 18.48 -8.56
C LEU A 295 -0.94 18.00 -9.45
N GLY A 296 -1.63 16.92 -9.06
CA GLY A 296 -2.83 16.46 -9.76
C GLY A 296 -3.95 17.50 -9.72
N PHE A 297 -4.18 18.09 -8.55
CA PHE A 297 -5.13 19.18 -8.36
C PHE A 297 -4.77 20.39 -9.24
N LEU A 298 -3.51 20.83 -9.25
CA LEU A 298 -3.04 21.94 -10.10
C LEU A 298 -3.24 21.65 -11.59
N ALA A 299 -2.95 20.43 -12.04
CA ALA A 299 -3.19 20.03 -13.43
C ALA A 299 -4.68 20.09 -13.79
N LEU A 300 -5.56 19.65 -12.89
CA LEU A 300 -7.00 19.74 -13.07
C LEU A 300 -7.52 21.19 -12.99
N VAL A 301 -6.94 22.04 -12.14
CA VAL A 301 -7.25 23.48 -12.09
C VAL A 301 -6.88 24.14 -13.41
N LEU A 302 -5.72 23.82 -13.98
CA LEU A 302 -5.31 24.35 -15.29
C LEU A 302 -6.26 23.91 -16.40
N LEU A 303 -6.74 22.67 -16.33
CA LEU A 303 -7.65 22.08 -17.32
C LEU A 303 -9.05 22.70 -17.25
N PHE A 304 -9.65 22.71 -16.05
CA PHE A 304 -11.02 23.19 -15.86
C PHE A 304 -11.11 24.69 -15.64
N ARG A 305 -9.97 25.37 -15.45
CA ARG A 305 -9.87 26.79 -15.06
C ARG A 305 -10.77 27.11 -13.87
N SER A 306 -10.86 26.17 -12.94
CA SER A 306 -11.74 26.22 -11.78
C SER A 306 -11.06 25.55 -10.60
N LEU A 307 -11.21 26.14 -9.40
CA LEU A 307 -10.74 25.57 -8.14
C LEU A 307 -11.76 24.60 -7.53
N LEU A 308 -13.06 24.89 -7.70
CA LEU A 308 -14.13 24.12 -7.07
C LEU A 308 -14.33 22.74 -7.72
N VAL A 309 -14.20 22.65 -9.05
CA VAL A 309 -14.40 21.38 -9.78
C VAL A 309 -13.34 20.33 -9.39
N PRO A 310 -12.03 20.65 -9.41
CA PRO A 310 -11.01 19.71 -8.93
C PRO A 310 -11.13 19.41 -7.43
N LEU A 311 -11.53 20.37 -6.60
CA LEU A 311 -11.63 20.17 -5.15
C LEU A 311 -12.73 19.15 -4.81
N THR A 312 -13.91 19.32 -5.40
CA THR A 312 -15.01 18.36 -5.21
C THR A 312 -14.64 16.98 -5.73
N ALA A 313 -13.96 16.89 -6.87
CA ALA A 313 -13.44 15.63 -7.39
C ALA A 313 -12.43 14.97 -6.42
N ALA A 314 -11.45 15.72 -5.92
CA ALA A 314 -10.45 15.21 -4.99
C ALA A 314 -11.09 14.72 -3.68
N LEU A 315 -12.04 15.48 -3.12
CA LEU A 315 -12.77 15.09 -1.90
C LEU A 315 -13.57 13.80 -2.10
N THR A 316 -14.33 13.70 -3.20
CA THR A 316 -15.10 12.48 -3.48
C THR A 316 -14.21 11.27 -3.74
N SER A 317 -13.05 11.45 -4.38
CA SER A 317 -12.06 10.40 -4.56
C SER A 317 -11.47 9.95 -3.22
N LEU A 318 -11.14 10.90 -2.32
CA LEU A 318 -10.60 10.59 -1.00
C LEU A 318 -11.63 9.85 -0.12
N MET A 319 -12.89 10.29 -0.17
CA MET A 319 -14.00 9.61 0.50
C MET A 319 -14.22 8.19 -0.04
N SER A 320 -14.12 8.01 -1.36
CA SER A 320 -14.20 6.68 -1.99
C SER A 320 -13.04 5.78 -1.58
N PHE A 321 -11.82 6.34 -1.46
CA PHE A 321 -10.66 5.61 -0.98
C PHE A 321 -10.83 5.20 0.48
N ALA A 322 -11.28 6.11 1.34
CA ALA A 322 -11.57 5.81 2.74
C ALA A 322 -12.64 4.72 2.90
N ALA A 323 -13.72 4.76 2.11
CA ALA A 323 -14.73 3.69 2.11
C ALA A 323 -14.16 2.35 1.63
N ALA A 324 -13.33 2.35 0.59
CA ALA A 324 -12.68 1.12 0.10
C ALA A 324 -11.77 0.52 1.18
N MET A 325 -10.94 1.35 1.82
CA MET A 325 -10.09 0.92 2.93
C MET A 325 -10.91 0.42 4.13
N GLY A 326 -12.03 1.08 4.44
CA GLY A 326 -12.90 0.65 5.54
C GLY A 326 -13.56 -0.70 5.27
N ILE A 327 -13.97 -0.96 4.03
CA ILE A 327 -14.44 -2.29 3.62
C ILE A 327 -13.31 -3.32 3.75
N THR A 328 -12.09 -2.99 3.33
CA THR A 328 -10.92 -3.88 3.50
C THR A 328 -10.69 -4.20 4.98
N VAL A 329 -10.72 -3.21 5.88
CA VAL A 329 -10.59 -3.45 7.33
C VAL A 329 -11.74 -4.31 7.86
N ALA A 330 -12.98 -4.01 7.47
CA ALA A 330 -14.14 -4.78 7.91
C ALA A 330 -14.05 -6.25 7.50
N VAL A 331 -13.58 -6.54 6.28
CA VAL A 331 -13.47 -7.90 5.76
C VAL A 331 -12.27 -8.64 6.36
N PHE A 332 -11.08 -8.03 6.35
CA PHE A 332 -9.83 -8.73 6.67
C PHE A 332 -9.38 -8.60 8.12
N GLN A 333 -9.78 -7.55 8.84
CA GLN A 333 -9.44 -7.37 10.26
C GLN A 333 -10.61 -7.72 11.17
N TRP A 334 -11.83 -7.29 10.82
CA TRP A 334 -13.02 -7.63 11.62
C TRP A 334 -13.66 -8.97 11.21
N GLY A 335 -13.22 -9.55 10.09
CA GLY A 335 -13.66 -10.87 9.64
C GLY A 335 -15.07 -10.88 9.00
N TRP A 336 -15.60 -9.74 8.58
CA TRP A 336 -16.87 -9.72 7.86
C TRP A 336 -16.76 -10.50 6.55
N LEU A 337 -17.77 -11.31 6.23
CA LEU A 337 -17.79 -12.15 5.02
C LEU A 337 -16.62 -13.15 4.92
N SER A 338 -15.90 -13.43 6.02
CA SER A 338 -14.76 -14.35 6.04
C SER A 338 -15.12 -15.75 5.53
N GLY A 339 -16.28 -16.29 5.96
CA GLY A 339 -16.79 -17.60 5.51
C GLY A 339 -17.00 -17.69 3.99
N PRO A 340 -17.88 -16.86 3.39
CA PRO A 340 -18.14 -16.88 1.94
C PRO A 340 -16.90 -16.61 1.07
N LEU A 341 -15.94 -15.84 1.57
CA LEU A 341 -14.71 -15.49 0.85
C LEU A 341 -13.57 -16.49 1.08
N GLY A 342 -13.76 -17.50 1.95
CA GLY A 342 -12.73 -18.50 2.27
C GLY A 342 -11.53 -17.92 3.03
N ILE A 343 -11.74 -16.83 3.79
CA ILE A 343 -10.70 -16.19 4.59
C ILE A 343 -10.54 -16.99 5.89
N SER A 344 -9.39 -17.63 6.05
CA SER A 344 -9.11 -18.56 7.17
C SER A 344 -8.62 -17.88 8.45
N GLY A 345 -8.24 -16.60 8.38
CA GLY A 345 -7.77 -15.83 9.52
C GLY A 345 -7.85 -14.34 9.27
N THR A 346 -8.05 -13.57 10.34
CA THR A 346 -7.93 -12.12 10.34
C THR A 346 -6.51 -11.72 10.70
N GLY A 347 -6.03 -10.59 10.17
CA GLY A 347 -4.68 -10.12 10.46
C GLY A 347 -4.47 -8.67 10.06
N PRO A 348 -3.31 -8.09 10.40
CA PRO A 348 -2.97 -6.74 10.00
C PRO A 348 -2.91 -6.61 8.48
N ILE A 349 -3.21 -5.40 7.98
CA ILE A 349 -3.12 -5.09 6.55
C ILE A 349 -1.69 -4.68 6.24
N MET A 350 -1.14 -5.25 5.17
CA MET A 350 0.23 -4.95 4.75
C MET A 350 0.38 -3.46 4.39
N PRO A 351 1.45 -2.77 4.85
CA PRO A 351 1.61 -1.32 4.67
C PRO A 351 1.73 -0.84 3.20
N PHE A 352 1.90 -1.75 2.24
CA PHE A 352 2.13 -1.45 0.83
C PHE A 352 0.91 -1.68 -0.08
N LEU A 353 -0.27 -1.95 0.49
CA LEU A 353 -1.52 -2.19 -0.24
C LEU A 353 -2.26 -0.91 -0.65
#